data_AF-A0A5Q3H8Q9-F1
#
_entry.id   AF-A0A5Q3H8Q9-F1
#
_cell.length_a   1.000
_cell.length_b   1.000
_cell.length_c   1.000
_cell.angle_alpha   90.00
_cell.angle_beta   90.00
_cell.angle_gamma   90.00
#
_symmetry.space_group_name_H-M   'P 1'
#
loop_
_entity.id
_entity.type
_entity.pdbx_description
1 polymer ?
#
loop_
_entity_poly.entity_id
_entity_poly.type
_entity_poly.pdbx_seq_one_letter_code
_entity_poly.pdbx_strand_id
1 'polypeptide(L)'
;MAASMLASWQPLHISPTKRSVLSRTLSFTAMDFRKVKFPDLKSWSLVDVAVLLSLAVLVVTHLPAAFESHRVRQQVAAVLPLAANAQALVDSNALKGVAFDAAWAPIVLKNQAAAVEIAAPTGIITLTFAEIGGGGKSLKLIPMMQADAGLLPLAQAGKAVAASSRKIIWVCTSSLTRSRDPYVMANKGTLESKYAPDACRHRAAGANKL
;
A
#
# COMPACT_ATOMS: atom_id res chain seq x y z
N MET A 1 -26.11 43.41 42.94
CA MET A 1 -24.87 42.86 43.55
C MET A 1 -24.35 41.81 42.58
N ALA A 2 -23.50 42.21 41.62
CA ALA A 2 -22.03 42.11 41.68
C ALA A 2 -21.57 40.64 41.59
N ALA A 3 -20.64 40.19 40.76
CA ALA A 3 -19.76 40.86 39.81
C ALA A 3 -19.19 39.84 38.80
N SER A 4 -18.87 40.37 37.62
CA SER A 4 -17.88 39.99 36.62
C SER A 4 -16.78 38.99 37.02
N MET A 5 -16.57 37.95 36.21
CA MET A 5 -15.25 37.34 36.02
C MET A 5 -15.01 37.05 34.54
N LEU A 6 -14.33 37.99 33.89
CA LEU A 6 -13.61 37.82 32.63
C LEU A 6 -12.22 37.29 32.97
N ALA A 7 -11.90 36.05 32.58
CA ALA A 7 -10.55 35.53 32.66
C ALA A 7 -9.86 35.65 31.30
N SER A 8 -8.71 36.31 31.35
CA SER A 8 -7.85 36.80 30.28
C SER A 8 -7.28 35.71 29.38
N TRP A 9 -7.37 35.95 28.07
CA TRP A 9 -6.51 35.35 27.06
C TRP A 9 -5.14 36.03 27.11
N GLN A 10 -4.07 35.24 27.28
CA GLN A 10 -2.69 35.69 27.01
C GLN A 10 -2.16 34.94 25.78
N PRO A 11 -1.61 35.63 24.77
CA PRO A 11 -0.91 34.99 23.67
C PRO A 11 0.51 34.60 24.09
N LEU A 12 0.86 33.33 23.88
CA LEU A 12 2.22 32.82 23.98
C LEU A 12 3.08 33.42 22.86
N HIS A 13 4.00 34.30 23.24
CA HIS A 13 5.10 34.76 22.38
C HIS A 13 6.08 33.61 22.13
N ILE A 14 6.09 33.08 20.91
CA ILE A 14 7.13 32.15 20.42
C ILE A 14 8.23 32.99 19.77
N SER A 15 9.43 32.96 20.36
CA SER A 15 10.66 33.54 19.80
C SER A 15 11.22 32.67 18.68
N PRO A 16 11.62 33.22 17.51
CA PRO A 16 12.21 32.45 16.42
C PRO A 16 13.74 32.51 16.52
N THR A 17 14.39 31.46 17.01
CA THR A 17 15.84 31.32 16.84
C THR A 17 16.22 29.90 16.39
N LYS A 18 16.96 29.88 15.27
CA LYS A 18 17.75 28.77 14.71
C LYS A 18 16.98 27.60 14.08
N ARG A 19 16.42 27.86 12.90
CA ARG A 19 16.40 26.88 11.79
C ARG A 19 17.75 26.94 11.09
N SER A 20 18.53 25.87 11.13
CA SER A 20 19.55 25.63 10.12
C SER A 20 19.88 24.14 10.02
N VAL A 21 20.05 23.68 8.77
CA VAL A 21 20.72 22.42 8.38
C VAL A 21 19.88 21.16 8.64
N LEU A 22 19.19 20.50 7.70
CA LEU A 22 19.50 20.12 6.33
C LEU A 22 18.19 19.89 5.56
N SER A 23 17.64 20.97 5.00
CA SER A 23 16.75 20.82 3.85
C SER A 23 17.64 20.65 2.63
N ARG A 24 18.07 19.42 2.34
CA ARG A 24 18.51 19.09 0.98
C ARG A 24 17.26 19.10 0.11
N THR A 25 16.85 20.31 -0.27
CA THR A 25 16.05 20.54 -1.45
C THR A 25 16.80 19.90 -2.61
N LEU A 26 16.35 18.71 -3.02
CA LEU A 26 16.55 18.27 -4.39
C LEU A 26 15.79 19.29 -5.25
N SER A 27 16.45 20.40 -5.56
CA SER A 27 16.10 21.21 -6.70
C SER A 27 16.18 20.28 -7.89
N PHE A 28 15.03 19.74 -8.31
CA PHE A 28 14.82 19.41 -9.70
C PHE A 28 15.04 20.73 -10.44
N THR A 29 16.29 21.00 -10.83
CA THR A 29 16.58 22.04 -11.80
C THR A 29 15.71 21.70 -12.98
N ALA A 30 14.72 22.57 -13.24
CA ALA A 30 14.01 22.58 -14.49
C ALA A 30 15.07 22.38 -15.58
N MET A 31 14.98 21.28 -16.32
CA MET A 31 15.84 21.08 -17.46
C MET A 31 15.63 22.30 -18.34
N ASP A 32 16.63 23.17 -18.38
CA ASP A 32 16.58 24.39 -19.17
C ASP A 32 16.72 23.96 -20.63
N PHE A 33 15.58 23.66 -21.26
CA PHE A 33 15.50 23.21 -22.65
C PHE A 33 16.12 24.22 -23.62
N ARG A 34 16.40 25.46 -23.17
CA ARG A 34 17.13 26.47 -23.97
C ARG A 34 18.58 26.09 -24.25
N LYS A 35 19.18 25.22 -23.43
CA LYS A 35 20.55 24.71 -23.68
C LYS A 35 20.58 23.41 -24.49
N VAL A 36 19.43 22.86 -24.86
CA VAL A 36 19.38 21.72 -25.77
C VAL A 36 19.69 22.25 -27.17
N LYS A 37 20.95 22.12 -27.57
CA LYS A 37 21.40 22.46 -28.91
C LYS A 37 20.90 21.37 -29.85
N PHE A 38 19.73 21.60 -30.45
CA PHE A 38 19.22 20.69 -31.47
C PHE A 38 20.20 20.71 -32.65
N PRO A 39 20.60 19.55 -33.18
CA PRO A 39 21.45 19.49 -34.37
C PRO A 39 20.71 20.14 -35.55
N ASP A 40 21.44 20.89 -36.39
CA ASP A 40 20.89 21.47 -37.61
C ASP A 40 20.41 20.34 -38.55
N LEU A 41 19.10 20.22 -38.70
CA LEU A 41 18.44 19.17 -39.51
C LEU A 41 18.79 19.27 -41.01
N LYS A 42 19.45 20.34 -41.43
CA LYS A 42 19.75 20.66 -42.84
C LYS A 42 20.76 19.70 -43.48
N SER A 43 21.52 18.94 -42.69
CA SER A 43 22.50 17.95 -43.19
C SER A 43 22.08 16.49 -43.00
N TRP A 44 20.90 16.21 -42.42
CA TRP A 44 20.41 14.85 -42.21
C TRP A 44 19.56 14.34 -43.37
N SER A 45 19.61 13.03 -43.62
CA SER A 45 18.74 12.41 -44.62
C SER A 45 17.30 12.42 -44.14
N LEU A 46 16.35 12.50 -45.08
CA LEU A 46 14.91 12.42 -44.80
C LEU A 46 14.53 11.14 -44.05
N VAL A 47 15.25 10.04 -44.30
CA VAL A 47 15.03 8.75 -43.66
C VAL A 47 15.42 8.81 -42.17
N ASP A 48 16.56 9.41 -41.85
CA ASP A 48 17.02 9.53 -40.46
C ASP A 48 16.05 10.36 -39.62
N VAL A 49 15.55 11.45 -40.19
CA VAL A 49 14.55 12.30 -39.53
C VAL A 49 13.23 11.55 -39.31
N ALA A 50 12.75 10.78 -40.29
CA ALA A 50 11.53 9.99 -40.16
C ALA A 50 11.65 8.91 -39.07
N VAL A 51 12.80 8.23 -39.00
CA VAL A 51 13.06 7.22 -37.96
C VAL A 51 13.07 7.86 -36.57
N LEU A 52 13.75 9.00 -36.39
CA LEU A 52 13.80 9.68 -35.09
C LEU A 52 12.44 10.23 -34.66
N LEU A 53 11.63 10.76 -35.58
CA LEU A 53 10.26 11.18 -35.29
C LEU A 53 9.40 10.00 -34.84
N SER A 54 9.50 8.85 -35.51
CA SER A 54 8.76 7.66 -35.11
C SER A 54 9.13 7.17 -33.70
N LEU A 55 10.42 7.19 -33.36
CA LEU A 55 10.91 6.81 -32.03
C LEU A 55 10.47 7.82 -30.96
N ALA A 56 10.49 9.12 -31.27
CA ALA A 56 10.04 10.15 -30.34
C ALA A 56 8.57 9.96 -29.93
N VAL A 57 7.70 9.64 -30.90
CA VAL A 57 6.28 9.38 -30.62
C VAL A 57 6.09 8.11 -29.78
N LEU A 58 6.85 7.04 -30.07
CA LEU A 58 6.84 5.81 -29.27
C LEU A 58 7.24 6.09 -27.81
N VAL A 59 8.35 6.82 -27.60
CA VAL A 59 8.84 7.14 -26.26
C VAL A 59 7.84 7.99 -25.49
N VAL A 60 7.31 9.06 -26.09
CA VAL A 60 6.37 9.97 -25.42
C VAL A 60 5.08 9.27 -25.00
N THR A 61 4.60 8.29 -25.78
CA THR A 61 3.34 7.59 -25.49
C THR A 61 3.51 6.42 -24.54
N HIS A 62 4.63 5.70 -24.60
CA HIS A 62 4.80 4.43 -23.87
C HIS A 62 5.40 4.63 -22.47
N LEU A 63 6.28 5.61 -22.30
CA LEU A 63 6.90 5.90 -21.00
C LEU A 63 5.89 6.30 -19.91
N PRO A 64 4.97 7.27 -20.11
CA PRO A 64 4.10 7.73 -19.03
C PRO A 64 3.20 6.62 -18.47
N ALA A 65 2.72 5.72 -19.34
CA ALA A 65 1.91 4.57 -18.90
C ALA A 65 2.68 3.61 -17.98
N ALA A 66 3.97 3.38 -18.25
CA ALA A 66 4.82 2.56 -17.40
C ALA A 66 5.10 3.27 -16.05
N PHE A 67 5.42 4.56 -16.08
CA PHE A 67 5.75 5.34 -14.87
C PHE A 67 4.61 5.36 -13.85
N GLU A 68 3.36 5.49 -14.29
CA GLU A 68 2.20 5.45 -13.38
C GLU A 68 2.12 4.12 -12.63
N SER A 69 2.37 3.01 -13.32
CA SER A 69 2.35 1.69 -12.68
C SER A 69 3.50 1.48 -11.69
N HIS A 70 4.67 2.05 -11.94
CA HIS A 70 5.79 2.01 -11.01
C HIS A 70 5.54 2.87 -9.77
N ARG A 71 5.01 4.08 -9.95
CA ARG A 71 4.65 4.98 -8.84
C ARG A 71 3.65 4.31 -7.91
N VAL A 72 2.58 3.76 -8.47
CA VAL A 72 1.54 3.07 -7.70
C VAL A 72 2.11 1.86 -6.95
N ARG A 73 2.95 1.03 -7.60
CA ARG A 73 3.57 -0.12 -6.92
C ARG A 73 4.49 0.29 -5.77
N GLN A 74 5.20 1.41 -5.90
CA GLN A 74 6.03 1.94 -4.81
C GLN A 74 5.18 2.43 -3.63
N GLN A 75 4.07 3.12 -3.91
CA GLN A 75 3.13 3.52 -2.85
C GLN A 75 2.54 2.31 -2.13
N VAL A 76 2.11 1.27 -2.87
CA VAL A 76 1.63 0.02 -2.29
C VAL A 76 2.72 -0.66 -1.46
N ALA A 77 3.96 -0.71 -1.95
CA ALA A 77 5.09 -1.32 -1.25
C ALA A 77 5.46 -0.58 0.05
N ALA A 78 5.29 0.75 0.09
CA ALA A 78 5.56 1.55 1.28
C ALA A 78 4.62 1.22 2.47
N VAL A 79 3.44 0.65 2.20
CA VAL A 79 2.44 0.31 3.24
C VAL A 79 2.59 -1.15 3.72
N LEU A 80 3.23 -2.03 2.94
CA LEU A 80 3.47 -3.43 3.33
C LEU A 80 4.17 -3.65 4.69
N PRO A 81 5.18 -2.87 5.13
CA PRO A 81 5.77 -3.07 6.46
C PRO A 81 4.75 -2.84 7.58
N LEU A 82 3.77 -1.94 7.38
CA LEU A 82 2.70 -1.73 8.35
C LEU A 82 1.73 -2.91 8.40
N ALA A 83 1.46 -3.50 7.23
CA ALA A 83 0.67 -4.73 7.13
C ALA A 83 1.38 -5.90 7.85
N ALA A 84 2.70 -6.01 7.75
CA ALA A 84 3.47 -7.04 8.45
C ALA A 84 3.39 -6.88 9.98
N ASN A 85 3.41 -5.66 10.50
CA ASN A 85 3.18 -5.39 11.93
C ASN A 85 1.78 -5.82 12.37
N ALA A 86 0.76 -5.55 11.55
CA ALA A 86 -0.60 -6.00 11.80
C ALA A 86 -0.69 -7.55 11.80
N GLN A 87 -0.01 -8.23 10.89
CA GLN A 87 0.04 -9.70 10.85
C GLN A 87 0.64 -10.28 12.14
N ALA A 88 1.78 -9.74 12.58
CA ALA A 88 2.43 -10.19 13.82
C ALA A 88 1.52 -9.98 15.05
N LEU A 89 0.74 -8.90 15.07
CA LEU A 89 -0.24 -8.66 16.12
C LEU A 89 -1.39 -9.67 16.08
N VAL A 90 -1.98 -9.91 14.91
CA VAL A 90 -3.05 -10.92 14.74
C VAL A 90 -2.54 -12.30 15.13
N ASP A 91 -1.33 -12.68 14.73
CA ASP A 91 -0.72 -13.96 15.09
C ASP A 91 -0.54 -14.08 16.61
N SER A 92 -0.05 -13.02 17.28
CA SER A 92 0.07 -13.01 18.75
C SER A 92 -1.27 -13.08 19.47
N ASN A 93 -2.27 -12.35 18.98
CA ASN A 93 -3.61 -12.31 19.55
C ASN A 93 -4.35 -13.64 19.35
N ALA A 94 -4.15 -14.29 18.21
CA ALA A 94 -4.67 -15.62 17.92
C ALA A 94 -4.12 -16.67 18.91
N LEU A 95 -2.82 -16.63 19.20
CA LEU A 95 -2.20 -17.51 20.20
C LEU A 95 -2.67 -17.23 21.63
N LYS A 96 -3.01 -15.99 21.95
CA LYS A 96 -3.56 -15.60 23.27
C LYS A 96 -5.07 -15.87 23.38
N GLY A 97 -5.75 -16.17 22.28
CA GLY A 97 -7.20 -16.37 22.24
C GLY A 97 -8.02 -15.12 22.57
N VAL A 98 -7.47 -13.93 22.30
CA VAL A 98 -8.14 -12.63 22.44
C VAL A 98 -8.64 -12.11 21.08
N ALA A 99 -9.39 -11.00 21.06
CA ALA A 99 -9.82 -10.38 19.81
C ALA A 99 -8.63 -10.06 18.89
N PHE A 100 -8.76 -10.27 17.58
CA PHE A 100 -7.63 -10.17 16.66
C PHE A 100 -7.08 -8.75 16.54
N ASP A 101 -7.91 -7.74 16.75
CA ASP A 101 -7.58 -6.31 16.75
C ASP A 101 -7.19 -5.77 18.13
N ALA A 102 -7.08 -6.63 19.16
CA ALA A 102 -6.70 -6.18 20.50
C ALA A 102 -5.35 -5.44 20.45
N ALA A 103 -5.33 -4.22 21.01
CA ALA A 103 -4.21 -3.29 20.97
C ALA A 103 -3.81 -2.77 19.57
N TRP A 104 -4.66 -2.95 18.55
CA TRP A 104 -4.52 -2.28 17.26
C TRP A 104 -5.35 -1.00 17.25
N ALA A 105 -4.73 0.11 16.88
CA ALA A 105 -5.44 1.32 16.48
C ALA A 105 -5.36 1.43 14.95
N PRO A 106 -6.47 1.72 14.22
CA PRO A 106 -6.41 1.98 12.79
C PRO A 106 -5.39 3.08 12.46
N ILE A 107 -4.52 2.80 11.50
CA ILE A 107 -3.44 3.72 11.12
C ILE A 107 -3.76 4.31 9.76
N VAL A 108 -3.77 5.65 9.66
CA VAL A 108 -3.95 6.39 8.42
C VAL A 108 -2.63 7.08 8.05
N LEU A 109 -2.00 6.58 6.99
CA LEU A 109 -0.81 7.18 6.38
C LEU A 109 -1.24 8.31 5.46
N LYS A 110 -1.29 9.54 5.99
CA LYS A 110 -1.64 10.75 5.22
C LYS A 110 -0.78 10.89 3.95
N ASN A 111 0.51 10.58 4.03
CA ASN A 111 1.45 10.70 2.90
C ASN A 111 1.22 9.69 1.78
N GLN A 112 0.62 8.53 2.09
CA GLN A 112 0.36 7.46 1.13
C GLN A 112 -1.14 7.32 0.82
N ALA A 113 -1.97 8.22 1.40
CA ALA A 113 -3.43 8.17 1.38
C ALA A 113 -3.95 6.74 1.63
N ALA A 114 -3.36 6.04 2.59
CA ALA A 114 -3.63 4.63 2.85
C ALA A 114 -4.02 4.38 4.31
N ALA A 115 -4.94 3.44 4.55
CA ALA A 115 -5.30 3.01 5.90
C ALA A 115 -5.16 1.50 6.06
N VAL A 116 -4.86 1.08 7.29
CA VAL A 116 -4.72 -0.33 7.67
C VAL A 116 -5.66 -0.64 8.82
N GLU A 117 -6.59 -1.55 8.56
CA GLU A 117 -7.63 -1.96 9.50
C GLU A 117 -7.61 -3.47 9.69
N ILE A 118 -7.90 -3.92 10.91
CA ILE A 118 -8.01 -5.33 11.27
C ILE A 118 -9.47 -5.59 11.65
N ALA A 119 -10.11 -6.57 11.02
CA ALA A 119 -11.45 -6.97 11.39
C ALA A 119 -11.40 -7.85 12.67
N ALA A 120 -11.91 -7.32 13.79
CA ALA A 120 -11.95 -8.00 15.08
C ALA A 120 -12.44 -9.46 15.06
N PRO A 121 -13.51 -9.84 14.33
CA PRO A 121 -14.02 -11.22 14.37
C PRO A 121 -13.27 -12.19 13.46
N THR A 122 -12.54 -11.71 12.45
CA THR A 122 -11.95 -12.57 11.41
C THR A 122 -10.44 -12.48 11.28
N GLY A 123 -9.83 -11.43 11.83
CA GLY A 123 -8.40 -11.14 11.67
C GLY A 123 -8.02 -10.70 10.25
N ILE A 124 -8.99 -10.46 9.36
CA ILE A 124 -8.72 -9.98 8.01
C ILE A 124 -8.13 -8.57 8.11
N ILE A 125 -6.96 -8.39 7.52
CA ILE A 125 -6.30 -7.09 7.43
C ILE A 125 -6.70 -6.47 6.10
N THR A 126 -7.35 -5.31 6.15
CA THR A 126 -7.72 -4.54 4.96
C THR A 126 -6.80 -3.34 4.84
N LEU A 127 -6.07 -3.29 3.72
CA LEU A 127 -5.31 -2.14 3.28
C LEU A 127 -6.20 -1.36 2.32
N THR A 128 -6.59 -0.14 2.68
CA THR A 128 -7.33 0.76 1.79
C THR A 128 -6.40 1.83 1.25
N PHE A 129 -6.58 2.16 -0.03
CA PHE A 129 -5.82 3.19 -0.73
C PHE A 129 -6.81 4.18 -1.32
N ALA A 130 -6.84 5.40 -0.79
CA ALA A 130 -7.82 6.42 -1.15
C ALA A 130 -7.55 7.04 -2.53
N GLU A 131 -6.28 7.21 -2.92
CA GLU A 131 -5.91 7.92 -4.16
C GLU A 131 -5.30 7.00 -5.25
N ILE A 132 -5.02 5.74 -4.93
CA ILE A 132 -4.31 4.83 -5.85
C ILE A 132 -5.27 4.24 -6.90
N GLY A 133 -4.90 4.31 -8.18
CA GLY A 133 -5.54 3.55 -9.26
C GLY A 133 -7.01 3.91 -9.52
N GLY A 134 -7.35 5.20 -9.43
CA GLY A 134 -8.73 5.68 -9.55
C GLY A 134 -9.48 5.78 -8.21
N GLY A 135 -8.78 5.49 -7.10
CA GLY A 135 -9.24 5.71 -5.73
C GLY A 135 -10.10 4.59 -5.14
N GLY A 136 -10.15 4.55 -3.80
CA GLY A 136 -10.96 3.60 -3.03
C GLY A 136 -10.61 2.12 -3.23
N LYS A 137 -9.37 1.80 -3.61
CA LYS A 137 -8.93 0.43 -3.88
C LYS A 137 -8.42 -0.25 -2.61
N SER A 138 -8.54 -1.57 -2.53
CA SER A 138 -8.09 -2.31 -1.35
C SER A 138 -7.31 -3.59 -1.66
N LEU A 139 -6.37 -3.91 -0.79
CA LEU A 139 -5.76 -5.24 -0.68
C LEU A 139 -6.23 -5.87 0.63
N LYS A 140 -6.55 -7.17 0.60
CA LYS A 140 -6.97 -7.90 1.80
C LYS A 140 -6.00 -9.03 2.08
N LEU A 141 -5.50 -9.10 3.31
CA LEU A 141 -4.71 -10.21 3.82
C LEU A 141 -5.60 -11.05 4.71
N ILE A 142 -5.79 -12.30 4.31
CA ILE A 142 -6.70 -13.23 4.94
C ILE A 142 -5.86 -14.23 5.74
N PRO A 143 -6.01 -14.28 7.07
CA PRO A 143 -5.35 -15.30 7.87
C PRO A 143 -6.09 -16.63 7.71
N MET A 144 -5.35 -17.66 7.31
CA MET A 144 -5.80 -19.05 7.25
C MET A 144 -4.95 -19.87 8.22
N MET A 145 -5.47 -20.97 8.70
CA MET A 145 -4.74 -21.95 9.49
C MET A 145 -4.62 -23.24 8.69
N GLN A 146 -3.47 -23.89 8.78
CA GLN A 146 -3.33 -25.25 8.29
C GLN A 146 -3.97 -26.23 9.29
N ALA A 147 -5.08 -26.85 8.92
CA ALA A 147 -5.72 -27.96 9.64
C ALA A 147 -5.47 -29.28 8.91
N ASP A 148 -5.73 -30.41 9.58
CA ASP A 148 -5.50 -31.75 9.01
C ASP A 148 -6.33 -32.01 7.74
N ALA A 149 -7.50 -31.38 7.64
CA ALA A 149 -8.41 -31.46 6.50
C ALA A 149 -8.16 -30.36 5.43
N GLY A 150 -7.13 -29.52 5.59
CA GLY A 150 -6.79 -28.44 4.66
C GLY A 150 -6.72 -27.05 5.31
N LEU A 151 -6.84 -26.00 4.50
CA LEU A 151 -6.84 -24.62 4.98
C LEU A 151 -8.20 -24.26 5.59
N LEU A 152 -8.18 -23.73 6.81
CA LEU A 152 -9.37 -23.22 7.49
C LEU A 152 -9.20 -21.72 7.78
N PRO A 153 -10.20 -20.87 7.55
CA PRO A 153 -10.19 -19.49 8.02
C PRO A 153 -9.87 -19.37 9.50
N LEU A 154 -8.99 -18.43 9.88
CA LEU A 154 -8.61 -18.24 11.28
C LEU A 154 -9.82 -17.91 12.17
N ALA A 155 -10.80 -17.20 11.61
CA ALA A 155 -12.09 -16.89 12.25
C ALA A 155 -12.85 -18.13 12.73
N GLN A 156 -12.76 -19.23 11.98
CA GLN A 156 -13.47 -20.48 12.26
C GLN A 156 -12.67 -21.41 13.17
N ALA A 157 -11.36 -21.22 13.25
CA ALA A 157 -10.52 -21.96 14.18
C ALA A 157 -10.72 -21.51 15.64
N GLY A 158 -11.19 -20.28 15.86
CA GLY A 158 -11.50 -19.76 17.21
C GLY A 158 -10.34 -19.91 18.19
N LYS A 159 -10.63 -20.28 19.45
CA LYS A 159 -9.59 -20.51 20.48
C LYS A 159 -8.76 -21.78 20.25
N ALA A 160 -9.08 -22.61 19.26
CA ALA A 160 -8.33 -23.84 18.96
C ALA A 160 -6.94 -23.57 18.35
N VAL A 161 -6.66 -22.30 17.97
CA VAL A 161 -5.32 -21.86 17.53
C VAL A 161 -4.29 -22.03 18.66
N ALA A 162 -4.62 -21.60 19.87
CA ALA A 162 -3.70 -21.66 21.02
C ALA A 162 -3.38 -23.10 21.46
N ALA A 163 -4.31 -24.03 21.20
CA ALA A 163 -4.19 -25.43 21.59
C ALA A 163 -3.51 -26.31 20.54
N SER A 164 -3.37 -25.82 19.31
CA SER A 164 -2.80 -26.59 18.21
C SER A 164 -1.50 -25.92 17.73
N SER A 165 -0.41 -26.67 17.65
CA SER A 165 0.91 -26.21 17.14
C SER A 165 0.87 -25.88 15.63
N ARG A 166 -0.27 -25.48 15.10
CA ARG A 166 -0.58 -25.29 13.69
C ARG A 166 -0.15 -23.91 13.23
N LYS A 167 0.34 -23.85 12.00
CA LYS A 167 0.88 -22.63 11.41
C LYS A 167 -0.23 -21.76 10.82
N ILE A 168 -0.19 -20.46 11.12
CA ILE A 168 -0.99 -19.44 10.43
C ILE A 168 -0.34 -19.12 9.09
N ILE A 169 -1.13 -19.17 8.04
CA ILE A 169 -0.76 -18.93 6.65
C ILE A 169 -1.52 -17.71 6.16
N TRP A 170 -0.79 -16.73 5.66
CA TRP A 170 -1.38 -15.48 5.18
C TRP A 170 -1.62 -15.52 3.68
N VAL A 171 -2.87 -15.27 3.30
CA VAL A 171 -3.32 -15.22 1.91
C VAL A 171 -3.58 -13.79 1.52
N CYS A 172 -2.73 -13.23 0.65
CA CYS A 172 -2.98 -11.91 0.10
C CYS A 172 -3.89 -11.97 -1.14
N THR A 173 -4.86 -11.07 -1.21
CA THR A 173 -5.84 -10.99 -2.31
C THR A 173 -5.92 -9.60 -2.93
N SER A 174 -6.11 -9.59 -4.25
CA SER A 174 -6.32 -8.45 -5.14
C SER A 174 -7.49 -8.74 -6.10
N SER A 175 -7.84 -7.78 -6.96
CA SER A 175 -8.99 -7.83 -7.89
C SER A 175 -9.03 -9.02 -8.86
N LEU A 176 -7.91 -9.67 -9.19
CA LEU A 176 -7.88 -10.87 -10.04
C LEU A 176 -7.37 -12.11 -9.29
N THR A 177 -7.30 -12.08 -7.97
CA THR A 177 -7.01 -13.30 -7.20
C THR A 177 -8.02 -14.39 -7.55
N ARG A 178 -7.48 -15.58 -7.81
CA ARG A 178 -8.21 -16.82 -8.04
C ARG A 178 -7.84 -17.81 -6.93
N SER A 179 -8.85 -18.32 -6.24
CA SER A 179 -8.72 -19.36 -5.23
C SER A 179 -9.84 -20.39 -5.43
N ARG A 180 -9.58 -21.65 -5.04
CA ARG A 180 -10.64 -22.67 -4.93
C ARG A 180 -11.40 -22.55 -3.61
N ASP A 181 -10.85 -21.79 -2.66
CA ASP A 181 -11.43 -21.56 -1.36
C ASP A 181 -12.52 -20.46 -1.45
N PRO A 182 -13.79 -20.76 -1.10
CA PRO A 182 -14.88 -19.81 -1.19
C PRO A 182 -14.75 -18.64 -0.22
N TYR A 183 -14.11 -18.83 0.95
CA TYR A 183 -13.88 -17.77 1.92
C TYR A 183 -12.88 -16.73 1.41
N VAL A 184 -11.82 -17.20 0.74
CA VAL A 184 -10.85 -16.32 0.07
C VAL A 184 -11.50 -15.52 -1.05
N MET A 185 -12.40 -16.15 -1.82
CA MET A 185 -13.11 -15.49 -2.91
C MET A 185 -14.15 -14.46 -2.41
N ALA A 186 -14.83 -14.74 -1.29
CA ALA A 186 -15.75 -13.81 -0.66
C ALA A 186 -15.06 -12.56 -0.09
N ASN A 187 -13.80 -12.70 0.35
CA ASN A 187 -13.02 -11.64 0.99
C ASN A 187 -11.94 -11.03 0.08
N LYS A 188 -12.23 -10.95 -1.21
CA LYS A 188 -11.28 -10.46 -2.21
C LYS A 188 -11.05 -8.94 -2.12
N GLY A 189 -9.81 -8.51 -2.31
CA GLY A 189 -9.45 -7.10 -2.48
C GLY A 189 -9.87 -6.53 -3.84
N THR A 190 -9.95 -5.21 -3.96
CA THR A 190 -10.37 -4.50 -5.19
C THR A 190 -9.22 -3.88 -5.99
N LEU A 191 -7.98 -3.89 -5.46
CA LEU A 191 -6.83 -3.34 -6.16
C LEU A 191 -6.52 -4.14 -7.44
N GLU A 192 -6.31 -3.43 -8.55
CA GLU A 192 -5.92 -4.05 -9.82
C GLU A 192 -4.67 -4.95 -9.64
N SER A 193 -4.68 -6.18 -10.13
CA SER A 193 -3.55 -7.08 -9.93
C SER A 193 -2.26 -6.58 -10.59
N LYS A 194 -2.32 -5.71 -11.61
CA LYS A 194 -1.11 -5.06 -12.16
C LYS A 194 -0.38 -4.17 -11.15
N TYR A 195 -1.08 -3.69 -10.11
CA TYR A 195 -0.54 -2.80 -9.08
C TYR A 195 -0.24 -3.51 -7.77
N ALA A 196 -0.88 -4.65 -7.52
CA ALA A 196 -0.61 -5.48 -6.36
C ALA A 196 0.84 -6.03 -6.37
N PRO A 197 1.47 -6.31 -5.22
CA PRO A 197 2.76 -7.01 -5.19
C PRO A 197 2.57 -8.49 -5.57
N ASP A 198 3.64 -9.17 -5.97
CA ASP A 198 3.56 -10.51 -6.57
C ASP A 198 2.86 -11.54 -5.66
N ALA A 199 3.08 -11.45 -4.34
CA ALA A 199 2.40 -12.28 -3.33
C ALA A 199 0.86 -12.13 -3.34
N CYS A 200 0.33 -11.06 -3.92
CA CYS A 200 -1.09 -10.75 -4.02
C CYS A 200 -1.64 -10.88 -5.46
N ARG A 201 -0.77 -11.06 -6.47
CA ARG A 201 -1.16 -11.13 -7.89
C ARG A 201 -1.68 -12.50 -8.31
N HIS A 202 -0.98 -13.54 -7.87
CA HIS A 202 -1.24 -14.91 -8.28
C HIS A 202 -1.33 -15.75 -7.02
N ARG A 203 -2.31 -16.67 -7.01
CA ARG A 203 -2.61 -17.66 -5.97
C ARG A 203 -2.07 -17.28 -4.59
N ALA A 204 -2.96 -16.82 -3.70
CA ALA A 204 -2.81 -16.89 -2.25
C ALA A 204 -1.45 -17.42 -1.79
N ALA A 205 -0.47 -16.53 -1.56
CA ALA A 205 0.97 -16.82 -1.44
C ALA A 205 1.41 -17.69 -0.24
N GLY A 206 0.53 -18.56 0.25
CA GLY A 206 0.83 -19.64 1.15
C GLY A 206 0.15 -20.97 0.80
N ALA A 207 -0.60 -21.06 -0.31
CA ALA A 207 -1.25 -22.29 -0.75
C ALA A 207 -0.33 -23.25 -1.53
N ASN A 208 0.97 -22.93 -1.66
CA ASN A 208 1.92 -23.68 -2.48
C ASN A 208 3.23 -24.01 -1.73
N LYS A 209 3.10 -24.40 -0.46
CA LYS A 209 4.01 -25.34 0.20
C LYS A 209 3.17 -26.45 0.83
N LEU A 210 2.51 -27.21 -0.04
CA LEU A 210 2.08 -28.59 0.18
C LEU A 210 2.54 -29.37 -1.04
#